data_AF-A0A839ESL1-F1
#
_entry.id   AF-A0A839ESL1-F1
#
_cell.length_a   1.000
_cell.length_b   1.000
_cell.length_c   1.000
_cell.angle_alpha   90.00
_cell.angle_beta   90.00
_cell.angle_gamma   90.00
#
_symmetry.space_group_name_H-M   'P 1'
#
loop_
_entity.id
_entity.type
_entity.pdbx_description
1 polymer ?
#
loop_
_entity_poly.entity_id
_entity_poly.type
_entity_poly.pdbx_seq_one_letter_code
_entity_poly.pdbx_strand_id
1 'polypeptide(L)'
;MTYAIRRKLKKNFGEEKVKKGRRTYGAIYTRPDGSRFYLAWRRKGGLFRDGELTDSAAFREKKAMWALDFETITMLRLKGIEHVGILDHTSGDIWITRLWYYLNKCCAPPRNYTARGGSDQRFLPTYYFKRRLGPVKIK
;
A
#
# COMPACT_ATOMS: atom_id res chain seq x y z
N MET A 1 -12.58 13.61 -2.29
CA MET A 1 -11.24 13.97 -2.82
C MET A 1 -10.47 12.77 -3.39
N THR A 2 -10.69 11.56 -2.85
CA THR A 2 -10.20 10.27 -3.35
C THR A 2 -10.45 10.02 -4.85
N TYR A 3 -11.61 10.45 -5.35
CA TYR A 3 -11.98 10.33 -6.76
C TYR A 3 -11.10 11.17 -7.70
N ALA A 4 -10.59 12.32 -7.26
CA ALA A 4 -9.84 13.24 -8.13
C ALA A 4 -8.43 12.73 -8.43
N ILE A 5 -7.70 12.24 -7.41
CA ILE A 5 -6.38 11.63 -7.59
C ILE A 5 -6.49 10.39 -8.48
N ARG A 6 -7.48 9.54 -8.22
CA ARG A 6 -7.72 8.34 -9.03
C ARG A 6 -8.09 8.68 -10.47
N ARG A 7 -8.94 9.68 -10.70
CA ARG A 7 -9.32 10.14 -12.04
C ARG A 7 -8.12 10.69 -12.81
N LYS A 8 -7.21 11.40 -12.12
CA LYS A 8 -5.96 11.89 -12.71
C LYS A 8 -5.00 10.74 -13.07
N LEU A 9 -4.86 9.75 -12.19
CA LEU A 9 -4.07 8.54 -12.48
C LEU A 9 -4.65 7.79 -13.68
N LYS A 10 -5.96 7.54 -13.70
CA LYS A 10 -6.65 6.84 -14.79
C LYS A 10 -6.55 7.57 -16.13
N LYS A 11 -6.48 8.90 -16.12
CA LYS A 11 -6.34 9.69 -17.36
C LYS A 11 -4.96 9.52 -18.01
N ASN A 12 -3.93 9.29 -17.19
CA ASN A 12 -2.53 9.32 -17.65
C ASN A 12 -1.89 7.93 -17.70
N PHE A 13 -2.54 6.91 -17.12
CA PHE A 13 -2.00 5.57 -16.94
C PHE A 13 -3.05 4.51 -17.28
N GLY A 14 -2.62 3.40 -17.86
CA GLY A 14 -3.45 2.18 -17.94
C GLY A 14 -3.75 1.67 -16.51
N GLU A 15 -4.99 1.26 -16.23
CA GLU A 15 -5.43 0.79 -14.90
C GLU A 15 -5.93 -0.65 -14.98
N GLU A 16 -5.24 -1.57 -14.31
CA GLU A 16 -5.70 -2.95 -14.08
C GLU A 16 -6.10 -3.11 -12.60
N LYS A 17 -7.38 -3.32 -12.30
CA LYS A 17 -7.86 -3.46 -10.92
C LYS A 17 -7.48 -4.82 -10.35
N VAL A 18 -6.87 -4.82 -9.17
CA VAL A 18 -6.56 -6.03 -8.41
C VAL A 18 -7.71 -6.32 -7.46
N LYS A 19 -8.40 -7.44 -7.69
CA LYS A 19 -9.56 -7.91 -6.92
C LYS A 19 -9.28 -9.25 -6.25
N LYS A 20 -9.89 -9.49 -5.09
CA LYS A 20 -10.01 -10.81 -4.46
C LYS A 20 -11.47 -10.97 -4.04
N GLY A 21 -12.17 -11.90 -4.70
CA GLY A 21 -13.63 -11.98 -4.69
C GLY A 21 -14.27 -10.67 -5.16
N ARG A 22 -15.28 -10.19 -4.42
CA ARG A 22 -15.98 -8.92 -4.71
C ARG A 22 -15.20 -7.67 -4.33
N ARG A 23 -14.12 -7.80 -3.55
CA ARG A 23 -13.37 -6.66 -3.00
C ARG A 23 -12.23 -6.26 -3.93
N THR A 24 -12.12 -4.96 -4.21
CA THR A 24 -10.97 -4.37 -4.91
C THR A 24 -9.98 -3.86 -3.88
N TYR A 25 -8.72 -4.27 -4.00
CA TYR A 25 -7.66 -3.94 -3.04
C TYR A 25 -6.74 -2.84 -3.53
N GLY A 26 -6.70 -2.61 -4.83
CA GLY A 26 -5.83 -1.64 -5.47
C GLY A 26 -5.88 -1.76 -6.99
N ALA A 27 -4.90 -1.17 -7.65
CA ALA A 27 -4.71 -1.32 -9.08
C ALA A 27 -3.22 -1.31 -9.45
N ILE A 28 -2.90 -2.03 -10.52
CA ILE A 28 -1.64 -1.92 -11.24
C ILE A 28 -1.82 -0.80 -12.26
N TYR A 29 -0.87 0.12 -12.29
CA TYR A 29 -0.83 1.24 -13.21
C TYR A 29 0.32 1.05 -14.19
N THR A 30 0.03 1.26 -15.47
CA THR A 30 1.03 1.22 -16.56
C THR A 30 1.33 2.64 -17.01
N ARG A 31 2.61 3.01 -16.98
CA ARG A 31 3.13 4.29 -17.48
C ARG A 31 3.24 4.30 -19.00
N PRO A 32 3.31 5.49 -19.64
CA PRO A 32 3.53 5.59 -21.08
C PRO A 32 4.81 4.88 -21.56
N ASP A 33 5.83 4.82 -20.70
CA ASP A 33 7.09 4.10 -20.96
C ASP A 33 6.99 2.57 -20.80
N GLY A 34 5.79 2.03 -20.53
CA GLY A 34 5.55 0.61 -20.30
C GLY A 34 5.90 0.11 -18.89
N SER A 35 6.53 0.94 -18.04
CA SER A 35 6.81 0.58 -16.65
C SER A 35 5.53 0.45 -15.84
N ARG A 36 5.51 -0.47 -14.88
CA ARG A 36 4.32 -0.81 -14.11
C ARG A 36 4.57 -0.72 -12.60
N PHE A 37 3.57 -0.21 -11.88
CA PHE A 37 3.59 -0.12 -10.43
C PHE A 37 2.22 -0.41 -9.83
N TYR A 38 2.20 -0.92 -8.61
CA TYR A 38 0.96 -1.22 -7.90
C TYR A 38 0.66 -0.17 -6.83
N LEU A 39 -0.59 0.27 -6.71
CA LEU A 39 -1.06 1.01 -5.54
C LEU A 39 -2.20 0.26 -4.86
N ALA A 40 -1.98 -0.14 -3.61
CA ALA A 40 -3.02 -0.55 -2.70
C ALA A 40 -3.86 0.66 -2.27
N TRP A 41 -5.16 0.44 -2.15
CA TRP A 41 -6.13 1.43 -1.74
C TRP A 41 -6.49 1.20 -0.29
N ARG A 42 -6.12 2.15 0.59
CA ARG A 42 -6.33 2.08 2.04
C ARG A 42 -7.09 3.30 2.52
N ARG A 43 -7.72 3.20 3.69
CA ARG A 43 -8.36 4.31 4.41
C ARG A 43 -7.58 4.57 5.71
N LYS A 44 -7.76 5.75 6.31
CA LYS A 44 -7.25 6.05 7.66
C LYS A 44 -7.75 4.99 8.66
N GLY A 45 -6.82 4.41 9.42
CA GLY A 45 -7.03 3.19 10.24
C GLY A 45 -6.47 1.90 9.64
N GLY A 46 -5.99 1.93 8.39
CA GLY A 46 -5.25 0.81 7.79
C GLY A 46 -3.77 0.75 8.15
N LEU A 47 -3.25 1.78 8.85
CA LEU A 47 -1.88 1.82 9.34
C LEU A 47 -1.80 0.97 10.60
N PHE A 48 -0.86 0.03 10.61
CA PHE A 48 -0.61 -0.80 11.77
C PHE A 48 0.32 -0.07 12.74
N ARG A 49 -0.06 -0.02 14.02
CA ARG A 49 0.56 0.81 15.05
C ARG A 49 1.35 0.03 16.10
N ASP A 50 1.30 -1.30 16.05
CA ASP A 50 2.02 -2.20 16.98
C ASP A 50 1.88 -1.82 18.47
N GLY A 51 0.63 -1.56 18.89
CA GLY A 51 0.28 -1.22 20.27
C GLY A 51 0.17 0.28 20.58
N GLU A 52 0.60 1.17 19.67
CA GLU A 52 0.55 2.62 19.92
C GLU A 52 -0.87 3.21 19.80
N LEU A 53 -1.18 4.14 20.72
CA LEU A 53 -2.50 4.79 20.81
C LEU A 53 -2.80 5.74 19.64
N THR A 54 -1.77 6.33 19.03
CA THR A 54 -1.92 7.31 17.94
C THR A 54 -0.96 7.02 16.79
N ASP A 55 -1.33 7.45 15.57
CA ASP A 55 -0.44 7.34 14.40
C ASP A 55 0.87 8.11 14.63
N SER A 56 0.79 9.30 15.24
CA SER A 56 1.96 10.13 15.56
C SER A 56 2.94 9.42 16.50
N ALA A 57 2.45 8.71 17.53
CA ALA A 57 3.28 7.89 18.40
C ALA A 57 3.93 6.74 17.62
N ALA A 58 3.15 6.01 16.81
CA ALA A 58 3.67 4.93 15.97
C ALA A 58 4.75 5.40 14.98
N PHE A 59 4.62 6.61 14.42
CA PHE A 59 5.66 7.19 13.55
C PHE A 59 6.93 7.53 14.33
N ARG A 60 6.80 8.16 15.51
CA ARG A 60 7.94 8.53 16.37
C ARG A 60 8.73 7.30 16.81
N GLU A 61 8.02 6.26 17.25
CA GLU A 61 8.61 5.00 17.74
C GLU A 61 9.01 4.04 16.60
N LYS A 62 8.88 4.46 15.32
CA LYS A 62 9.18 3.63 14.13
C LYS A 62 8.38 2.31 14.06
N LYS A 63 7.23 2.25 14.74
CA LYS A 63 6.29 1.11 14.76
C LYS A 63 5.20 1.18 13.69
N ALA A 64 5.03 2.34 13.07
CA ALA A 64 4.07 2.54 11.99
C ALA A 64 4.42 1.66 10.78
N MET A 65 3.52 0.74 10.43
CA MET A 65 3.70 -0.24 9.35
C MET A 65 2.51 -0.29 8.42
N TRP A 66 2.78 -0.63 7.17
CA TRP A 66 1.76 -0.92 6.18
C TRP A 66 1.72 -2.41 5.82
N ALA A 67 0.51 -2.95 5.67
CA ALA A 67 0.31 -4.36 5.38
C ALA A 67 -0.16 -4.64 3.94
N LEU A 68 0.45 -5.65 3.33
CA LEU A 68 0.01 -6.28 2.09
C LEU A 68 -0.16 -7.79 2.29
N ASP A 69 -1.14 -8.35 1.59
CA ASP A 69 -1.43 -9.79 1.59
C ASP A 69 -0.35 -10.56 0.83
N PHE A 70 0.09 -11.71 1.35
CA PHE A 70 1.17 -12.49 0.74
C PHE A 70 0.82 -12.96 -0.68
N GLU A 71 -0.42 -13.34 -0.93
CA GLU A 71 -0.90 -13.67 -2.28
C GLU A 71 -0.77 -12.48 -3.24
N THR A 72 -1.10 -11.27 -2.76
CA THR A 72 -0.96 -10.04 -3.57
C THR A 72 0.51 -9.79 -3.89
N ILE A 73 1.40 -9.90 -2.90
CA ILE A 73 2.86 -9.73 -3.08
C ILE A 73 3.39 -10.73 -4.11
N THR A 74 2.96 -12.00 -4.03
CA THR A 74 3.35 -13.06 -4.95
C THR A 74 2.85 -12.80 -6.37
N MET A 75 1.57 -12.42 -6.51
CA MET A 75 0.99 -12.06 -7.81
C MET A 75 1.73 -10.88 -8.45
N LEU A 76 2.06 -9.85 -7.67
CA LEU A 76 2.82 -8.69 -8.16
C LEU A 76 4.22 -9.10 -8.64
N ARG A 77 4.89 -10.01 -7.94
CA ARG A 77 6.19 -10.55 -8.34
C ARG A 77 6.09 -11.30 -9.67
N LEU A 78 5.10 -12.19 -9.81
CA LEU A 78 4.87 -12.96 -11.05
C LEU A 78 4.56 -12.04 -12.23
N LYS A 79 3.87 -10.91 -11.98
CA LYS A 79 3.61 -9.89 -13.00
C LYS A 79 4.82 -9.01 -13.32
N GLY A 80 5.97 -9.20 -12.68
CA GLY A 80 7.17 -8.38 -12.89
C GLY A 80 7.02 -6.94 -12.40
N ILE A 81 6.18 -6.71 -11.38
CA ILE A 81 6.01 -5.39 -10.78
C ILE A 81 7.15 -5.14 -9.80
N GLU A 82 7.91 -4.06 -10.03
CA GLU A 82 9.04 -3.72 -9.16
C GLU A 82 8.63 -2.76 -8.03
N HIS A 83 7.69 -1.85 -8.31
CA HIS A 83 7.30 -0.79 -7.39
C HIS A 83 5.90 -1.03 -6.84
N VAL A 84 5.77 -0.90 -5.52
CA VAL A 84 4.49 -1.00 -4.82
C VAL A 84 4.27 0.25 -3.99
N GLY A 85 3.02 0.60 -3.78
CA GLY A 85 2.68 1.71 -2.93
C GLY A 85 1.29 1.61 -2.36
N ILE A 86 0.98 2.59 -1.52
CA ILE A 86 -0.27 2.71 -0.79
C ILE A 86 -0.78 4.12 -1.00
N LEU A 87 -2.01 4.21 -1.49
CA LEU A 87 -2.77 5.43 -1.54
C LEU A 87 -3.71 5.45 -0.33
N ASP A 88 -3.45 6.35 0.62
CA ASP A 88 -4.39 6.64 1.69
C ASP A 88 -5.50 7.52 1.13
N HIS A 89 -6.71 6.98 1.05
CA HIS A 89 -7.89 7.66 0.54
C HIS A 89 -8.39 8.79 1.43
N THR A 90 -7.99 8.81 2.70
CA THR A 90 -8.41 9.84 3.66
C THR A 90 -7.53 11.07 3.55
N SER A 91 -6.20 10.93 3.64
CA SER A 91 -5.27 12.06 3.49
C SER A 91 -4.93 12.39 2.04
N GLY A 92 -5.07 11.42 1.13
CA GLY A 92 -4.54 11.53 -0.23
C GLY A 92 -3.04 11.26 -0.32
N ASP A 93 -2.39 10.80 0.76
CA ASP A 93 -0.97 10.48 0.77
C ASP A 93 -0.67 9.27 -0.11
N ILE A 94 0.48 9.31 -0.77
CA ILE A 94 1.01 8.20 -1.55
C ILE A 94 2.33 7.77 -0.94
N TRP A 95 2.40 6.50 -0.53
CA TRP A 95 3.59 5.85 -0.02
C TRP A 95 4.10 4.89 -1.09
N ILE A 96 5.36 5.00 -1.51
CA ILE A 96 5.93 4.11 -2.55
C ILE A 96 7.22 3.48 -2.02
N THR A 97 7.41 2.21 -2.37
CA THR A 97 8.61 1.42 -2.08
C THR A 97 8.84 0.37 -3.17
N ARG A 98 9.92 -0.41 -3.04
CA ARG A 98 10.20 -1.56 -3.93
C ARG A 98 9.52 -2.81 -3.38
N LEU A 99 8.96 -3.64 -4.27
CA LEU A 99 8.36 -4.93 -3.93
C LEU A 99 9.34 -5.83 -3.18
N TRP A 100 10.63 -5.72 -3.50
CA TRP A 100 11.72 -6.43 -2.83
C TRP A 100 11.65 -6.35 -1.30
N TYR A 101 11.35 -5.18 -0.72
CA TYR A 101 11.28 -5.03 0.73
C TYR A 101 10.16 -5.85 1.36
N TYR A 102 9.07 -6.07 0.65
CA TYR A 102 8.00 -6.97 1.09
C TYR A 102 8.38 -8.45 0.97
N LEU A 103 9.17 -8.81 -0.04
CA LEU A 103 9.65 -10.18 -0.23
C LEU A 103 10.69 -10.57 0.82
N ASN A 104 11.55 -9.62 1.22
CA ASN A 104 12.55 -9.82 2.26
C ASN A 104 11.89 -9.99 3.64
N LYS A 105 12.02 -11.19 4.22
CA LYS A 105 11.45 -11.52 5.54
C LYS A 105 12.02 -10.66 6.68
N CYS A 106 13.25 -10.18 6.55
CA CYS A 106 13.88 -9.32 7.55
C CYS A 106 13.28 -7.91 7.56
N CYS A 107 12.82 -7.42 6.39
CA CYS A 107 12.21 -6.09 6.27
C CYS A 107 10.70 -6.11 6.55
N ALA A 108 10.02 -7.17 6.09
CA ALA A 108 8.59 -7.34 6.23
C ALA A 108 8.25 -8.74 6.78
N PRO A 109 8.37 -8.94 8.10
CA PRO A 109 8.10 -10.24 8.70
C PRO A 109 6.65 -10.66 8.47
N PRO A 110 6.40 -11.94 8.14
CA PRO A 110 5.05 -12.45 7.95
C PRO A 110 4.32 -12.49 9.30
N ARG A 111 3.04 -12.13 9.28
CA ARG A 111 2.13 -12.27 10.42
C ARG A 111 0.89 -13.01 9.94
N ASN A 112 0.67 -14.18 10.53
CA ASN A 112 -0.42 -15.06 10.14
C ASN A 112 -1.71 -14.68 10.90
N TYR A 113 -2.74 -14.27 10.16
CA TYR A 113 -4.07 -13.97 10.71
C TYR A 113 -5.15 -14.96 10.25
N THR A 114 -4.78 -16.09 9.61
CA THR A 114 -5.75 -17.06 9.08
C THR A 114 -6.65 -17.65 10.15
N ALA A 115 -6.12 -17.89 11.35
CA ALA A 115 -6.89 -18.39 12.51
C ALA A 115 -8.04 -17.46 12.94
N ARG A 116 -8.03 -16.18 12.52
CA ARG A 116 -9.10 -15.19 12.80
C ARG A 116 -9.95 -14.88 11.56
N GLY A 117 -9.95 -15.78 10.57
CA GLY A 117 -10.59 -15.55 9.26
C GLY A 117 -9.88 -14.51 8.39
N GLY A 118 -8.63 -14.17 8.73
CA GLY A 118 -7.79 -13.24 7.99
C GLY A 118 -6.96 -13.93 6.91
N SER A 119 -5.96 -13.22 6.42
CA SER A 119 -4.99 -13.74 5.45
C SER A 119 -3.56 -13.58 5.96
N ASP A 120 -2.61 -14.32 5.38
CA ASP A 120 -1.20 -14.14 5.70
C ASP A 120 -0.72 -12.79 5.15
N GLN A 121 -0.25 -11.92 6.04
CA GLN A 121 0.08 -10.54 5.71
C GLN A 121 1.53 -10.23 6.05
N ARG A 122 2.13 -9.36 5.25
CA ARG A 122 3.46 -8.82 5.52
C ARG A 122 3.37 -7.35 5.86
N PHE A 123 4.00 -6.99 6.97
CA PHE A 123 3.98 -5.64 7.52
C PHE A 123 5.33 -4.99 7.25
N LEU A 124 5.33 -3.95 6.42
CA LEU A 124 6.54 -3.21 6.09
C LEU A 124 6.52 -1.86 6.85
N PRO A 125 7.56 -1.56 7.65
CA PRO A 125 7.68 -0.28 8.32
C PRO A 125 7.68 0.91 7.36
N THR A 126 7.04 1.99 7.79
CA THR A 126 6.84 3.21 6.98
C THR A 126 8.14 3.91 6.60
N TYR A 127 9.23 3.71 7.34
CA TYR A 127 10.55 4.25 7.00
C TYR A 127 11.18 3.62 5.74
N TYR A 128 10.69 2.47 5.27
CA TYR A 128 11.07 1.90 3.96
C TYR A 128 10.33 2.53 2.78
N PHE A 129 9.44 3.49 3.03
CA PHE A 129 8.65 4.15 1.99
C PHE A 129 9.12 5.57 1.76
N LYS A 130 9.08 5.98 0.51
CA LYS A 130 9.05 7.40 0.14
C LYS A 130 7.60 7.87 0.18
N ARG A 131 7.32 8.89 0.99
CA ARG A 131 5.99 9.48 1.12
C ARG A 131 5.87 10.75 0.30
N ARG A 132 4.82 10.84 -0.51
CA ARG A 132 4.31 12.08 -1.08
C ARG A 132 3.04 12.46 -0.33
N LEU A 133 3.04 13.65 0.26
CA LEU A 133 1.87 14.16 0.95
C LEU A 133 0.73 14.46 -0.02
N GLY A 134 -0.48 14.13 0.41
CA GLY A 134 -1.72 14.53 -0.24
C GLY A 134 -1.94 16.05 -0.13
N PRO A 135 -2.91 16.58 -0.87
CA PRO A 135 -3.27 17.99 -0.78
C PRO A 135 -3.84 18.30 0.61
N VAL A 136 -3.17 19.19 1.35
CA VAL A 136 -3.67 19.73 2.63
C VAL A 136 -4.78 20.72 2.32
N LYS A 137 -5.97 20.51 2.89
CA LYS A 137 -7.00 21.55 2.95
C LYS A 137 -6.99 22.16 4.33
N ILE A 138 -6.54 23.40 4.43
CA ILE A 138 -6.82 24.24 5.60
C ILE A 138 -8.32 24.59 5.47
N LYS A 139 -9.10 24.21 6.47
CA LYS A 139 -10.47 24.67 6.61
C LYS A 139 -10.48 25.98 7.37
#